data_AF-A0A832R696-F1
#
_entry.id   AF-A0A832R696-F1
#
_cell.length_a   1.000
_cell.length_b   1.000
_cell.length_c   1.000
_cell.angle_alpha   90.00
_cell.angle_beta   90.00
_cell.angle_gamma   90.00
#
_symmetry.space_group_name_H-M   'P 1'
#
loop_
_entity.id
_entity.type
_entity.pdbx_description
1 polymer ?
#
loop_
_entity_poly.entity_id
_entity_poly.type
_entity_poly.pdbx_seq_one_letter_code
_entity_poly.pdbx_strand_id
1 'polypeptide(L)'
;MTMNAAELQQLEALPRSPASDVKKLGWRGVLEIAQRSGHLVITNHDRPEAVIVPAAEYARLLQRVQELDANKQAAIAQLNKEWDERLAVLRTPEAREKMREILRKPLHLHGQVLAGEH
;
A
#
# COMPACT_ATOMS: atom_id res chain seq x y z
N MET A 1 -10.27 11.54 -11.67
CA MET A 1 -9.06 10.83 -11.19
C MET A 1 -8.22 10.53 -12.42
N THR A 2 -7.11 11.23 -12.63
CA THR A 2 -6.22 11.04 -13.80
C THR A 2 -5.22 9.94 -13.50
N MET A 3 -5.12 8.94 -14.37
CA MET A 3 -4.08 7.91 -14.27
C MET A 3 -2.69 8.54 -14.41
N ASN A 4 -1.73 8.06 -13.62
CA ASN A 4 -0.32 8.43 -13.72
C ASN A 4 0.41 7.62 -14.81
N ALA A 5 1.65 8.00 -15.12
CA ALA A 5 2.41 7.39 -16.20
C ALA A 5 2.70 5.89 -15.98
N ALA A 6 2.92 5.46 -14.73
CA ALA A 6 3.19 4.07 -14.42
C ALA A 6 1.93 3.20 -14.58
N GLU A 7 0.76 3.71 -14.18
CA GLU A 7 -0.53 3.06 -14.38
C GLU A 7 -0.84 2.88 -15.88
N LEU A 8 -0.55 3.89 -16.70
CA LEU A 8 -0.72 3.80 -18.15
C LEU A 8 0.21 2.75 -18.77
N GLN A 9 1.48 2.72 -18.39
CA GLN A 9 2.44 1.72 -18.88
C GLN A 9 2.02 0.28 -18.54
N GLN A 10 1.43 0.07 -17.36
CA GLN A 10 0.90 -1.24 -16.99
C GLN A 10 -0.26 -1.67 -17.88
N LEU A 11 -1.13 -0.74 -18.31
CA LEU A 11 -2.26 -1.01 -19.19
C LEU A 11 -1.85 -1.20 -20.65
N GLU A 12 -0.76 -0.56 -21.10
CA GLU A 12 -0.24 -0.71 -22.47
C GLU A 12 0.27 -2.13 -22.77
N ALA A 13 0.74 -2.84 -21.76
CA ALA A 13 1.20 -4.23 -21.88
C ALA A 13 0.05 -5.25 -22.01
N LEU A 14 -1.20 -4.83 -21.77
CA LEU A 14 -2.36 -5.70 -21.78
C LEU A 14 -2.98 -5.77 -23.18
N PRO A 15 -3.66 -6.87 -23.54
CA PRO A 15 -4.46 -6.94 -24.77
C PRO A 15 -5.49 -5.81 -24.82
N ARG A 16 -5.59 -5.16 -25.97
CA ARG A 16 -6.44 -3.98 -26.19
C ARG A 16 -7.49 -4.26 -27.25
N SER A 17 -8.69 -3.74 -27.04
CA SER A 17 -9.77 -3.76 -28.02
C SER A 17 -10.40 -2.37 -28.10
N PRO A 18 -10.44 -1.73 -29.30
CA PRO A 18 -11.18 -0.51 -29.49
C PRO A 18 -12.66 -0.66 -29.11
N ALA A 19 -13.27 0.38 -28.55
CA ALA A 19 -14.69 0.40 -28.23
C ALA A 19 -15.58 0.19 -29.49
N SER A 20 -15.06 0.48 -30.68
CA SER A 20 -15.71 0.16 -31.95
C SER A 20 -15.73 -1.34 -32.25
N ASP A 21 -14.69 -2.08 -31.85
CA ASP A 21 -14.60 -3.53 -32.06
C ASP A 21 -15.44 -4.30 -31.05
N VAL A 22 -15.68 -3.74 -29.85
CA VAL A 22 -16.70 -4.24 -28.91
C VAL A 22 -18.08 -4.32 -29.59
N LYS A 23 -18.43 -3.34 -30.41
CA LYS A 23 -19.70 -3.32 -31.16
C LYS A 23 -19.74 -4.34 -32.29
N LYS A 24 -18.60 -4.60 -32.95
CA LYS A 24 -18.51 -5.54 -34.09
C LYS A 24 -18.42 -7.00 -33.65
N LEU A 25 -17.59 -7.30 -32.65
CA LEU A 25 -17.40 -8.64 -32.08
C LEU A 25 -18.60 -9.07 -31.23
N GLY A 26 -19.39 -8.09 -30.78
CA GLY A 26 -20.45 -8.28 -29.81
C GLY A 26 -19.91 -8.64 -28.42
N TRP A 27 -20.78 -8.55 -27.43
CA TRP A 27 -20.42 -8.81 -26.03
C TRP A 27 -19.82 -10.21 -25.81
N ARG A 28 -20.31 -11.21 -26.54
CA ARG A 28 -19.84 -12.59 -26.44
C ARG A 28 -18.38 -12.76 -26.88
N GLY A 29 -17.97 -12.12 -27.99
CA GLY A 29 -16.59 -12.19 -28.48
C GLY A 29 -15.62 -11.47 -27.53
N VAL A 30 -16.06 -10.35 -26.95
CA VAL A 30 -15.29 -9.62 -25.93
C VAL A 30 -15.04 -10.47 -24.69
N LEU A 31 -16.06 -11.20 -24.21
CA LEU A 31 -15.91 -12.12 -23.09
C LEU A 31 -14.98 -13.29 -23.41
N GLU A 32 -15.05 -13.86 -24.61
CA GLU A 32 -14.16 -14.97 -25.01
C GLU A 32 -12.69 -14.53 -25.02
N ILE A 33 -12.41 -13.35 -25.56
CA ILE A 33 -11.06 -12.77 -25.55
C ILE A 33 -10.61 -12.55 -24.11
N ALA A 34 -11.43 -11.90 -23.28
CA ALA A 34 -11.10 -11.65 -21.87
C ALA A 34 -10.90 -12.94 -21.06
N GLN A 35 -11.65 -14.01 -21.34
CA GLN A 35 -11.45 -15.31 -20.71
C GLN A 35 -10.15 -15.99 -21.13
N ARG A 36 -9.73 -15.83 -22.40
CA ARG A 36 -8.47 -16.39 -22.91
C ARG A 36 -7.24 -15.63 -22.42
N SER A 37 -7.30 -14.30 -22.36
CA SER A 37 -6.18 -13.46 -21.92
C SER A 37 -6.17 -13.18 -20.42
N GLY A 38 -7.26 -13.43 -19.72
CA GLY A 38 -7.45 -13.11 -18.30
C GLY A 38 -7.82 -11.65 -18.03
N HIS A 39 -7.64 -10.75 -19.00
CA HIS A 39 -8.04 -9.34 -18.93
C HIS A 39 -8.04 -8.73 -20.33
N LEU A 40 -8.85 -7.68 -20.54
CA LEU A 40 -8.93 -6.96 -21.81
C LEU A 40 -9.15 -5.47 -21.55
N VAL A 41 -8.27 -4.63 -22.08
CA VAL A 41 -8.42 -3.17 -22.00
C VAL A 41 -9.30 -2.70 -23.16
N ILE A 42 -10.37 -2.00 -22.84
CA ILE A 42 -11.19 -1.29 -23.83
C ILE A 42 -10.65 0.12 -23.99
N THR A 43 -10.41 0.50 -25.24
CA THR A 43 -9.84 1.81 -25.58
C THR A 43 -10.78 2.63 -26.43
N ASN A 44 -10.76 3.94 -26.24
CA ASN A 44 -11.38 4.92 -27.13
C ASN A 44 -10.30 5.87 -27.64
N HIS A 45 -10.19 6.03 -28.97
CA HIS A 45 -9.11 6.79 -29.59
C HIS A 45 -7.73 6.47 -28.98
N ASP A 46 -7.42 5.18 -28.85
CA ASP A 46 -6.19 4.62 -28.24
C ASP A 46 -5.94 4.97 -26.76
N ARG A 47 -6.91 5.60 -26.09
CA ARG A 47 -6.86 5.84 -24.64
C ARG A 47 -7.60 4.73 -23.90
N PRO A 48 -6.99 4.09 -22.87
CA PRO A 48 -7.69 3.15 -22.01
C PRO A 48 -8.89 3.82 -21.33
N GLU A 49 -10.08 3.23 -21.44
CA GLU A 49 -11.29 3.71 -20.76
C GLU A 49 -11.82 2.71 -19.73
N ALA A 50 -11.72 1.41 -20.03
CA ALA A 50 -12.20 0.36 -19.13
C ALA A 50 -11.33 -0.89 -19.23
N VAL A 51 -11.37 -1.73 -18.21
CA VAL A 51 -10.74 -3.06 -18.22
C VAL A 51 -11.82 -4.09 -17.92
N ILE A 52 -11.90 -5.11 -18.76
CA ILE A 52 -12.76 -6.27 -18.57
C ILE A 52 -11.92 -7.38 -17.97
N VAL A 53 -12.36 -7.87 -16.81
CA VAL A 53 -11.73 -8.97 -16.08
C VAL A 53 -12.78 -10.06 -15.89
N PRO A 54 -12.48 -11.34 -16.20
CA PRO A 54 -13.38 -12.44 -15.88
C PRO A 54 -13.71 -12.46 -14.38
N ALA A 55 -14.98 -12.72 -14.03
CA ALA A 55 -15.46 -12.60 -12.65
C ALA A 55 -14.65 -13.42 -11.63
N ALA A 56 -14.24 -14.64 -12.00
CA ALA A 56 -13.41 -15.49 -11.14
C ALA A 56 -12.03 -14.88 -10.87
N GLU A 57 -11.43 -14.24 -11.88
CA GLU A 57 -10.13 -13.58 -11.74
C GLU A 57 -10.27 -12.29 -10.92
N TYR A 58 -11.34 -11.53 -11.14
CA TYR A 58 -11.66 -10.36 -10.32
C TYR A 58 -11.85 -10.73 -8.84
N ALA A 59 -12.55 -11.83 -8.54
CA ALA A 59 -12.71 -12.32 -7.17
C ALA A 59 -11.35 -12.69 -6.52
N ARG A 60 -10.45 -13.33 -7.27
CA ARG A 60 -9.09 -13.64 -6.78
C ARG A 60 -8.27 -12.38 -6.51
N LEU A 61 -8.37 -11.37 -7.37
CA LEU A 61 -7.70 -10.08 -7.16
C LEU A 61 -8.21 -9.42 -5.88
N LEU A 62 -9.52 -9.39 -5.66
CA LEU A 62 -10.10 -8.87 -4.42
C LEU A 62 -9.60 -9.62 -3.19
N GLN A 63 -9.54 -10.95 -3.24
CA GLN A 63 -9.03 -11.75 -2.14
C GLN A 63 -7.55 -11.43 -1.84
N ARG A 64 -6.70 -11.31 -2.86
CA ARG A 64 -5.28 -10.95 -2.67
C ARG A 64 -5.11 -9.56 -2.07
N VAL A 65 -5.90 -8.58 -2.49
CA VAL A 65 -5.86 -7.23 -1.89
C VAL A 65 -6.20 -7.30 -0.41
N GLN A 66 -7.25 -8.04 -0.04
CA GLN A 66 -7.64 -8.23 1.36
C GLN A 66 -6.54 -8.93 2.18
N GLU A 67 -5.90 -9.96 1.63
CA GLU A 67 -4.79 -10.66 2.27
C GLU A 67 -3.57 -9.75 2.47
N LEU A 68 -3.24 -8.91 1.48
CA LEU A 68 -2.14 -7.93 1.59
C LEU A 68 -2.41 -6.91 2.69
N ASP A 69 -3.64 -6.39 2.77
CA ASP A 69 -4.04 -5.44 3.81
C ASP A 69 -3.99 -6.09 5.20
N ALA A 70 -4.51 -7.31 5.34
CA ALA A 70 -4.45 -8.07 6.59
C ALA A 70 -3.01 -8.33 7.04
N ASN A 71 -2.14 -8.75 6.11
CA ASN A 71 -0.72 -8.98 6.39
C ASN A 71 0.00 -7.70 6.83
N LYS A 72 -0.30 -6.57 6.17
CA LYS A 72 0.26 -5.26 6.54
C LYS A 72 -0.18 -4.85 7.95
N GLN A 73 -1.46 -5.02 8.27
CA GLN A 73 -1.96 -4.72 9.62
C GLN A 73 -1.32 -5.62 10.68
N ALA A 74 -1.17 -6.92 10.40
CA ALA A 74 -0.51 -7.85 11.30
C ALA A 74 0.96 -7.47 11.54
N ALA A 75 1.68 -7.06 10.49
CA ALA A 75 3.07 -6.61 10.60
C ALA A 75 3.21 -5.35 11.47
N ILE A 76 2.32 -4.37 11.31
CA ILE A 76 2.30 -3.15 12.15
C ILE A 76 1.96 -3.51 13.60
N ALA A 77 0.97 -4.38 13.82
CA ALA A 77 0.59 -4.80 15.17
C ALA A 77 1.74 -5.50 15.89
N GLN A 78 2.47 -6.38 15.19
CA GLN A 78 3.65 -7.04 15.73
C GLN A 78 4.76 -6.03 16.10
N LEU A 79 5.04 -5.06 15.21
CA LEU A 79 6.04 -4.03 15.49
C LEU A 79 5.66 -3.17 16.71
N ASN A 80 4.39 -2.77 16.81
CA ASN A 80 3.90 -2.00 17.96
C ASN A 80 4.04 -2.79 19.26
N LYS A 81 3.72 -4.09 19.24
CA LYS A 81 3.88 -4.96 20.40
C LYS A 81 5.34 -5.02 20.87
N GLU A 82 6.28 -5.25 19.94
CA GLU A 82 7.71 -5.29 20.27
C GLU A 82 8.21 -3.95 20.83
N TRP A 83 7.69 -2.84 20.31
CA TRP A 83 7.98 -1.51 20.83
C TRP A 83 7.43 -1.30 22.24
N ASP A 84 6.18 -1.67 22.48
CA ASP A 84 5.55 -1.57 23.80
C ASP A 84 6.28 -2.44 24.84
N GLU A 85 6.71 -3.64 24.48
CA GLU A 85 7.51 -4.52 25.33
C GLU A 85 8.86 -3.88 25.69
N ARG A 86 9.56 -3.29 24.70
CA ARG A 86 10.82 -2.57 24.96
C ARG A 86 10.62 -1.34 25.84
N LEU A 87 9.54 -0.60 25.64
CA LEU A 87 9.22 0.60 26.43
C LEU A 87 8.66 0.27 27.82
N ALA A 88 8.14 -0.94 28.04
CA ALA A 88 7.63 -1.36 29.35
C ALA A 88 8.71 -1.27 30.43
N VAL A 89 9.97 -1.56 30.09
CA VAL A 89 11.13 -1.43 31.00
C VAL A 89 11.33 0.02 31.47
N LEU A 90 10.99 1.01 30.64
CA LEU A 90 11.08 2.42 31.02
C LEU A 90 9.88 2.91 31.84
N ARG A 91 8.77 2.15 31.85
CA ARG A 91 7.56 2.47 32.61
C ARG A 91 7.61 1.97 34.06
N THR A 92 8.67 1.29 34.46
CA THR A 92 8.81 0.83 35.86
C THR A 92 9.10 1.99 36.81
N PRO A 93 8.62 1.93 38.07
CA PRO A 93 8.94 2.93 39.09
C PRO A 93 10.46 3.14 39.26
N GLU A 94 11.24 2.06 39.17
CA GLU A 94 12.69 2.06 39.31
C GLU A 94 13.38 2.77 38.15
N ALA A 95 12.93 2.53 36.91
CA ALA A 95 13.44 3.25 35.74
C ALA A 95 13.13 4.75 35.84
N ARG A 96 11.93 5.10 36.34
CA ARG A 96 11.52 6.49 36.57
C ARG A 96 12.35 7.17 37.66
N GLU A 97 12.74 6.46 38.70
CA GLU A 97 13.63 7.00 39.75
C GLU A 97 15.05 7.17 39.22
N LYS A 98 15.59 6.18 38.50
CA LYS A 98 16.92 6.25 37.88
C LYS A 98 17.02 7.37 36.85
N MET A 99 15.98 7.58 36.05
CA MET A 99 15.90 8.72 35.12
C MET A 99 15.90 10.06 35.86
N ARG A 100 15.13 10.17 36.96
CA ARG A 100 15.15 11.37 37.83
C ARG A 100 16.52 11.59 38.47
N GLU A 101 17.21 10.54 38.89
CA GLU A 101 18.57 10.63 39.43
C GLU A 101 19.56 11.17 38.39
N ILE A 102 19.52 10.64 37.15
CA ILE A 102 20.35 11.10 36.04
C ILE A 102 20.06 12.58 35.71
N LEU A 103 18.78 12.96 35.61
CA LEU A 103 18.39 14.35 35.33
C LEU A 103 18.73 15.32 36.47
N ARG A 104 18.81 14.83 37.72
CA ARG A 104 19.23 15.61 38.89
C ARG A 104 20.74 15.71 39.02
N LYS A 105 21.52 14.84 38.37
CA LYS A 105 22.98 14.98 38.35
C LYS A 105 23.33 16.26 37.58
N PRO A 106 24.12 17.16 38.17
CA PRO A 106 24.54 18.36 37.46
C PRO A 106 25.30 17.95 36.20
N LEU A 107 24.79 18.35 35.04
CA LEU A 107 25.52 18.22 33.79
C LEU A 107 26.78 19.07 33.93
N HIS A 108 27.96 18.44 33.87
CA HIS A 108 29.23 19.13 33.74
C HIS A 108 29.33 19.71 32.32
N LEU A 109 28.58 20.78 32.11
CA LEU A 109 28.68 21.67 30.97
C LEU A 109 29.99 22.42 31.14
N HIS A 110 31.05 21.97 30.48
CA HIS A 110 32.38 22.57 30.52
C HIS A 110 32.38 23.95 29.79
N GLY A 111 31.50 24.86 30.20
CA GLY A 111 31.23 26.13 29.54
C GLY A 111 30.30 26.06 28.32
N GLN A 112 29.70 24.90 28.00
CA GLN A 112 28.80 24.76 26.85
C GLN A 112 27.33 24.81 27.27
N VAL A 113 26.58 25.79 26.74
CA VAL A 113 25.13 25.90 26.98
C VAL A 113 24.38 25.03 25.97
N LEU A 114 23.65 24.03 26.46
CA LEU A 114 22.65 23.30 25.66
C LEU A 114 21.33 24.07 25.72
N ALA A 115 21.15 25.04 24.82
CA ALA A 115 19.84 25.63 24.57
C ALA A 115 19.07 24.71 23.63
N GLY A 116 17.89 24.23 24.04
CA GLY A 116 16.98 23.54 23.15
C GLY A 116 16.46 24.53 22.12
N GLU A 117 16.66 24.24 20.83
CA GLU A 117 15.99 24.98 19.76
C GLU A 117 14.49 24.68 19.85
N HIS A 118 13.71 25.73 20.06
CA HIS A 118 12.24 25.72 20.07
C HIS A 118 11.68 25.68 18.65
#